data_AF-A0AA51R427-F1
#
_entry.id   AF-A0AA51R427-F1
#
_cell.length_a   1.000
_cell.length_b   1.000
_cell.length_c   1.000
_cell.angle_alpha   90.00
_cell.angle_beta   90.00
_cell.angle_gamma   90.00
#
_symmetry.space_group_name_H-M   'P 1'
#
loop_
_entity.id
_entity.type
_entity.pdbx_description
1 polymer ?
#
loop_
_entity_poly.entity_id
_entity_poly.type
_entity_poly.pdbx_seq_one_letter_code
_entity_poly.pdbx_strand_id
1 'polypeptide(L)'
;MSDLEQYVQSVKAKPAAPIDPIPEIKPYVRFIYPGHELNPFDSKILAPDTVADPGSAIMPDANRVPEFLEGFPLDSLRMVGTLNQNGALWALIRIPDGAIHRAHAGNYLGKNHGKINKVEETKVMVQEIVENGFGGFKERENAIALSDLKDVKK
;
A
#
# COMPACT_ATOMS: atom_id res chain seq x y z
N MET A 1 -53.24 69.85 18.73
CA MET A 1 -51.86 69.68 18.25
C MET A 1 -51.37 68.37 18.85
N SER A 2 -51.85 67.26 18.30
CA SER A 2 -51.26 66.43 17.24
C SER A 2 -50.26 65.43 17.82
N ASP A 3 -50.80 64.35 18.39
CA ASP A 3 -50.07 63.18 18.91
C ASP A 3 -49.06 62.61 17.89
N LEU A 4 -49.37 62.73 16.60
CA LEU A 4 -48.46 62.42 15.50
C LEU A 4 -47.17 63.25 15.51
N GLU A 5 -47.23 64.54 15.87
CA GLU A 5 -46.04 65.40 15.93
C GLU A 5 -45.13 64.99 17.09
N GLN A 6 -45.70 64.61 18.23
CA GLN A 6 -44.95 64.07 19.38
C GLN A 6 -44.34 62.71 19.06
N TYR A 7 -45.07 61.82 18.40
CA TYR A 7 -44.54 60.52 17.97
C TYR A 7 -43.38 60.69 16.99
N VAL A 8 -43.52 61.55 15.99
CA VAL A 8 -42.45 61.82 15.01
C VAL A 8 -41.22 62.44 15.67
N GLN A 9 -41.38 63.36 16.63
CA GLN A 9 -40.25 63.88 17.41
C GLN A 9 -39.57 62.78 18.22
N SER A 10 -40.35 61.90 18.88
CA SER A 10 -39.80 60.80 19.68
C SER A 10 -39.01 59.80 18.85
N VAL A 11 -39.44 59.52 17.62
CA VAL A 11 -38.74 58.60 16.71
C VAL A 11 -37.47 59.24 16.16
N LYS A 12 -37.52 60.54 15.79
CA LYS A 12 -36.33 61.29 15.32
C LYS A 12 -35.26 61.47 16.40
N ALA A 13 -35.66 61.51 17.66
CA ALA A 13 -34.74 61.63 18.80
C ALA A 13 -34.05 60.30 19.18
N LYS A 14 -34.46 59.16 18.60
CA LYS A 14 -33.80 57.88 18.87
C LYS A 14 -32.44 57.84 18.15
N PRO A 15 -31.32 57.68 18.87
CA PRO A 15 -30.02 57.53 18.24
C PRO A 15 -29.99 56.26 17.39
N ALA A 16 -29.27 56.31 16.26
CA ALA A 16 -29.06 55.15 15.41
C ALA A 16 -28.34 54.05 16.20
N ALA A 17 -28.75 52.80 16.00
CA ALA A 17 -28.04 51.67 16.59
C ALA A 17 -26.59 51.64 16.05
N PRO A 18 -25.59 51.37 16.91
CA PRO A 18 -24.22 51.21 16.46
C PRO A 18 -24.14 50.06 15.45
N ILE A 19 -23.43 50.31 14.35
CA ILE A 19 -23.21 49.33 13.28
C ILE A 19 -22.06 48.42 13.73
N ASP A 20 -22.21 47.11 13.51
CA ASP A 20 -21.14 46.17 13.80
C ASP A 20 -19.90 46.49 12.96
N PRO A 21 -18.69 46.48 13.56
CA PRO A 21 -17.47 46.76 12.84
C PRO A 21 -17.21 45.69 11.77
N ILE A 22 -16.54 46.11 10.69
CA ILE A 22 -16.11 45.19 9.64
C ILE A 22 -15.18 44.14 10.27
N PRO A 23 -15.39 42.84 9.99
CA PRO A 23 -14.55 41.79 10.56
C PRO A 23 -13.10 41.93 10.09
N GLU A 24 -12.16 41.71 11.00
CA GLU A 24 -10.74 41.74 10.68
C GLU A 24 -10.34 40.53 9.82
N ILE A 25 -9.58 40.80 8.75
CA ILE A 25 -9.02 39.75 7.89
C ILE A 25 -7.87 39.09 8.65
N LYS A 26 -8.04 37.83 9.02
CA LYS A 26 -6.97 37.04 9.65
C LYS A 26 -5.84 36.80 8.63
N PRO A 27 -4.58 37.16 8.95
CA PRO A 27 -3.47 36.88 8.05
C PRO A 27 -3.22 35.38 7.94
N TYR A 28 -2.80 34.93 6.76
CA TYR A 28 -2.38 33.57 6.54
C TYR A 28 -1.07 33.29 7.29
N VAL A 29 -1.07 32.28 8.16
CA VAL A 29 0.14 31.79 8.84
C VAL A 29 0.76 30.72 7.96
N ARG A 30 2.02 30.91 7.55
CA ARG A 30 2.77 29.88 6.82
C ARG A 30 3.00 28.69 7.75
N PHE A 31 2.57 27.52 7.32
CA PHE A 31 2.92 26.27 7.99
C PHE A 31 4.33 25.87 7.54
N ILE A 32 5.29 25.88 8.48
CA ILE A 32 6.64 25.38 8.23
C ILE A 32 6.62 23.87 8.49
N TYR A 33 6.86 23.08 7.44
CA TYR A 33 6.98 21.64 7.58
C TYR A 33 8.28 21.30 8.34
N PRO A 34 8.20 20.60 9.49
CA PRO A 34 9.40 20.08 10.14
C PRO A 34 10.07 19.06 9.21
N GLY A 35 11.38 19.21 8.98
CA GLY A 35 12.17 18.29 8.15
C GLY A 35 12.75 18.87 6.85
N HIS A 36 12.54 20.16 6.53
CA HIS A 36 13.12 20.76 5.32
C HIS A 36 14.67 20.83 5.33
N GLU A 37 15.29 20.73 6.50
CA GLU A 37 16.74 20.82 6.68
C GLU A 37 17.44 19.48 6.41
N LEU A 38 16.70 18.36 6.37
CA LEU A 38 17.26 17.08 5.96
C LEU A 38 17.37 17.03 4.44
N ASN A 39 18.57 16.76 3.93
CA ASN A 39 18.77 16.42 2.53
C ASN A 39 18.05 15.08 2.27
N PRO A 40 17.05 15.03 1.36
CA PRO A 40 16.27 13.82 1.10
C PRO A 40 17.08 12.67 0.47
N PHE A 41 18.34 12.93 0.10
CA PHE A 41 19.28 11.97 -0.49
C PHE A 41 20.51 11.71 0.39
N ASP A 42 20.49 12.10 1.66
CA ASP A 42 21.58 11.78 2.58
C ASP A 42 21.65 10.27 2.80
N SER A 43 22.84 9.68 2.67
CA SER A 43 23.04 8.22 2.76
C SER A 43 22.74 7.66 4.15
N LYS A 44 22.65 8.53 5.17
CA LYS A 44 22.19 8.15 6.51
C LYS A 44 20.69 7.83 6.56
N ILE A 45 19.87 8.41 5.70
CA ILE A 45 18.43 8.10 5.58
C ILE A 45 18.23 6.75 4.88
N LEU A 46 19.19 6.39 4.03
CA LEU A 46 19.26 5.09 3.36
C LEU A 46 19.77 3.96 4.27
N ALA A 47 20.24 4.28 5.48
CA ALA A 47 20.61 3.25 6.44
C ALA A 47 19.34 2.48 6.85
N PRO A 48 19.32 1.15 6.70
CA PRO A 48 18.14 0.36 7.04
C PRO A 48 17.82 0.50 8.54
N ASP A 49 16.57 0.86 8.88
CA ASP A 49 16.06 0.93 10.26
C ASP A 49 16.16 -0.41 11.01
N THR A 50 16.30 -1.50 10.27
CA THR A 50 16.53 -2.84 10.81
C THR A 50 18.02 -3.16 10.74
N VAL A 51 18.68 -3.15 11.89
CA VAL A 51 19.93 -3.89 12.09
C VAL A 51 19.65 -5.31 11.61
N ALA A 52 20.25 -5.71 10.48
CA ALA A 52 20.17 -7.09 10.03
C ALA A 52 20.67 -7.96 11.19
N ASP A 53 19.83 -8.87 11.68
CA ASP A 53 20.24 -9.86 12.68
C ASP A 53 21.42 -10.63 12.07
N PRO A 54 22.64 -10.53 12.63
CA PRO A 54 23.84 -11.14 12.06
C PRO A 54 23.80 -12.68 12.06
N GLY A 55 22.74 -13.31 12.58
CA GLY A 55 22.57 -14.75 12.64
C GLY A 55 21.79 -15.40 11.48
N SER A 56 21.06 -14.64 10.65
CA SER A 56 20.29 -15.20 9.54
C SER A 56 20.68 -14.51 8.25
N ALA A 57 21.68 -15.06 7.56
CA ALA A 57 22.00 -14.67 6.20
C ALA A 57 20.82 -15.09 5.31
N ILE A 58 19.81 -14.21 5.22
CA ILE A 58 18.70 -14.33 4.28
C ILE A 58 19.37 -14.36 2.90
N MET A 59 19.49 -15.53 2.31
CA MET A 59 20.13 -15.72 1.01
C MET A 59 19.35 -16.80 0.27
N PRO A 60 19.18 -16.66 -1.06
CA PRO A 60 18.63 -17.75 -1.86
C PRO A 60 19.46 -19.03 -1.69
N ASP A 61 18.80 -20.17 -1.50
CA ASP A 61 19.46 -21.46 -1.47
C ASP A 61 19.94 -21.85 -2.87
N ALA A 62 21.23 -21.66 -3.11
CA ALA A 62 21.88 -21.95 -4.39
C ALA A 62 22.04 -23.46 -4.67
N ASN A 63 21.89 -24.32 -3.67
CA ASN A 63 22.07 -25.78 -3.83
C ASN A 63 20.77 -26.50 -4.21
N ARG A 64 19.62 -25.82 -4.10
CA ARG A 64 18.32 -26.40 -4.44
C ARG A 64 18.08 -26.36 -5.95
N VAL A 65 17.49 -27.43 -6.47
CA VAL A 65 16.99 -27.46 -7.85
C VAL A 65 15.80 -26.49 -7.99
N PRO A 66 15.83 -25.56 -8.96
CA PRO A 66 14.72 -24.64 -9.17
C PRO A 66 13.46 -25.37 -9.65
N GLU A 67 12.32 -24.92 -9.16
CA GLU A 67 11.00 -25.37 -9.62
C GLU A 67 10.61 -24.64 -10.90
N PHE A 68 9.71 -25.25 -11.67
CA PHE A 68 9.27 -24.72 -12.96
C PHE A 68 8.68 -23.29 -12.88
N LEU A 69 7.94 -23.00 -11.81
CA LEU A 69 7.28 -21.70 -11.62
C LEU A 69 8.25 -20.57 -11.27
N GLU A 70 9.50 -20.86 -10.95
CA GLU A 70 10.54 -19.85 -10.66
C GLU A 70 11.14 -19.23 -11.93
N GLY A 71 10.91 -19.85 -13.09
CA GLY A 71 11.30 -19.26 -14.38
C GLY A 71 10.52 -18.00 -14.75
N PHE A 72 9.39 -17.74 -14.08
CA PHE A 72 8.45 -16.68 -14.41
C PHE A 72 8.50 -15.56 -13.36
N PRO A 73 8.33 -14.28 -13.74
CA PRO A 73 8.18 -13.21 -12.76
C PRO A 73 6.84 -13.36 -12.03
N LEU A 74 6.82 -13.05 -10.73
CA LEU A 74 5.65 -13.20 -9.87
C LEU A 74 4.41 -12.48 -10.44
N ASP A 75 4.60 -11.28 -10.96
CA ASP A 75 3.53 -10.43 -11.51
C ASP A 75 2.86 -11.00 -12.76
N SER A 76 3.48 -12.00 -13.39
CA SER A 76 2.94 -12.67 -14.58
C SER A 76 2.15 -13.93 -14.24
N LEU A 77 2.28 -14.41 -13.00
CA LEU A 77 1.54 -15.56 -12.49
C LEU A 77 0.14 -15.10 -12.05
N ARG A 78 -0.86 -15.94 -12.30
CA ARG A 78 -2.26 -15.67 -11.93
C ARG A 78 -2.85 -16.88 -11.24
N MET A 79 -3.40 -16.71 -10.04
CA MET A 79 -4.15 -17.78 -9.39
C MET A 79 -5.52 -17.89 -10.06
N VAL A 80 -5.88 -19.09 -10.52
CA VAL A 80 -7.17 -19.35 -11.19
C VAL A 80 -8.13 -20.20 -10.37
N GLY A 81 -7.65 -20.78 -9.26
CA GLY A 81 -8.49 -21.54 -8.35
C GLY A 81 -7.68 -22.35 -7.35
N THR A 82 -8.39 -23.18 -6.60
CA THR A 82 -7.81 -24.16 -5.70
C THR A 82 -8.31 -25.56 -6.03
N LEU A 83 -7.51 -26.56 -5.69
CA LEU A 83 -7.85 -27.98 -5.83
C LEU A 83 -7.53 -28.66 -4.51
N ASN A 84 -8.53 -29.22 -3.84
CA ASN A 84 -8.29 -30.07 -2.69
C ASN A 84 -8.09 -31.51 -3.16
N GLN A 85 -6.90 -32.06 -2.92
CA GLN A 85 -6.56 -33.43 -3.30
C GLN A 85 -5.75 -34.08 -2.18
N ASN A 86 -6.17 -35.28 -1.77
CA ASN A 86 -5.50 -36.07 -0.72
C ASN A 86 -5.32 -35.32 0.61
N GLY A 87 -6.27 -34.42 0.96
CA GLY A 87 -6.22 -33.63 2.18
C GLY A 87 -5.25 -32.43 2.13
N ALA A 88 -4.63 -32.16 0.98
CA ALA A 88 -3.82 -30.97 0.75
C ALA A 88 -4.53 -30.00 -0.20
N LEU A 89 -4.50 -28.71 0.15
CA LEU A 89 -5.01 -27.64 -0.70
C LEU A 89 -3.92 -27.18 -1.68
N TRP A 90 -4.17 -27.36 -2.97
CA TRP A 90 -3.31 -26.93 -4.06
C TRP A 90 -3.84 -25.64 -4.65
N ALA A 91 -2.95 -24.71 -4.97
CA ALA A 91 -3.22 -23.57 -5.80
C ALA A 91 -3.07 -23.93 -7.28
N LEU A 92 -3.99 -23.45 -8.11
CA LEU A 92 -3.88 -23.51 -9.55
C LEU A 92 -3.34 -22.17 -10.05
N ILE A 93 -2.12 -22.18 -10.59
CA ILE A 93 -1.42 -21.00 -11.09
C ILE A 93 -1.36 -21.08 -12.61
N ARG A 94 -1.93 -20.10 -13.29
CA ARG A 94 -1.78 -19.88 -14.72
C ARG A 94 -0.51 -19.08 -14.98
N ILE A 95 0.32 -19.59 -15.87
CA ILE A 95 1.51 -18.90 -16.39
C ILE A 95 1.16 -18.09 -17.66
N PRO A 96 2.03 -17.18 -18.12
CA PRO A 96 1.72 -16.27 -19.23
C PRO A 96 1.43 -16.94 -20.58
N ASP A 97 1.93 -18.16 -20.80
CA ASP A 97 1.63 -18.95 -21.99
C ASP A 97 0.24 -19.62 -21.96
N GLY A 98 -0.47 -19.49 -20.83
CA GLY A 98 -1.82 -20.03 -20.61
C GLY A 98 -1.86 -21.40 -19.93
N ALA A 99 -0.73 -22.09 -19.75
CA ALA A 99 -0.70 -23.36 -19.05
C ALA A 99 -1.00 -23.18 -17.55
N ILE A 100 -1.60 -24.21 -16.94
CA ILE A 100 -1.96 -24.22 -15.51
C ILE A 100 -1.06 -25.21 -14.80
N HIS A 101 -0.37 -24.72 -13.78
CA HIS A 101 0.47 -25.52 -12.90
C HIS A 101 -0.13 -25.55 -11.50
N ARG A 102 0.07 -26.68 -10.83
CA ARG A 102 -0.36 -26.87 -9.44
C ARG A 102 0.81 -26.56 -8.52
N ALA A 103 0.55 -25.85 -7.44
CA ALA A 103 1.53 -25.57 -6.38
C ALA A 103 0.88 -25.74 -5.00
N HIS A 104 1.64 -26.16 -4.01
CA HIS A 104 1.18 -26.30 -2.62
C HIS A 104 2.07 -25.49 -1.67
N ALA A 105 1.66 -25.39 -0.40
CA ALA A 105 2.45 -24.73 0.63
C ALA A 105 3.85 -25.36 0.75
N GLY A 106 4.91 -24.57 0.63
CA GLY A 106 6.31 -25.01 0.60
C GLY A 106 6.95 -25.02 -0.78
N ASN A 107 6.18 -24.99 -1.87
CA ASN A 107 6.72 -24.81 -3.22
C ASN A 107 7.27 -23.41 -3.45
N TYR A 108 8.02 -23.25 -4.53
CA TYR A 108 8.63 -21.99 -4.92
C TYR A 108 8.10 -21.53 -6.28
N LEU A 109 7.91 -20.22 -6.40
CA LEU A 109 7.46 -19.57 -7.61
C LEU A 109 8.04 -18.17 -7.71
N GLY A 110 8.06 -17.60 -8.90
CA GLY A 110 8.63 -16.28 -9.09
C GLY A 110 10.17 -16.32 -9.18
N LYS A 111 10.75 -15.36 -9.92
CA LYS A 111 12.20 -15.21 -10.05
C LYS A 111 12.92 -14.84 -8.75
N ASN A 112 12.21 -14.29 -7.77
CA ASN A 112 12.76 -13.83 -6.49
C ASN A 112 12.67 -14.92 -5.40
N HIS A 113 12.75 -16.20 -5.79
CA HIS A 113 12.68 -17.35 -4.87
C HIS A 113 11.45 -17.29 -3.94
N GLY A 114 10.29 -16.97 -4.49
CA GLY A 114 9.06 -16.79 -3.74
C GLY A 114 8.55 -18.11 -3.16
N LYS A 115 8.74 -18.31 -1.86
CA LYS A 115 8.25 -19.51 -1.15
C LYS A 115 6.78 -19.33 -0.81
N ILE A 116 5.95 -20.33 -1.12
CA ILE A 116 4.54 -20.34 -0.74
C ILE A 116 4.42 -20.68 0.74
N ASN A 117 4.02 -19.70 1.56
CA ASN A 117 3.79 -19.91 2.98
C ASN A 117 2.44 -20.56 3.25
N LYS A 118 1.39 -20.13 2.51
CA LYS A 118 0.03 -20.62 2.69
C LYS A 118 -0.78 -20.51 1.41
N VAL A 119 -1.60 -21.51 1.16
CA VAL A 119 -2.63 -21.49 0.11
C VAL A 119 -3.99 -21.29 0.78
N GLU A 120 -4.76 -20.31 0.32
CA GLU A 120 -6.13 -20.05 0.74
C GLU A 120 -7.06 -20.13 -0.50
N GLU A 121 -8.37 -20.13 -0.28
CA GLU A 121 -9.35 -20.24 -1.38
C GLU A 121 -9.31 -19.03 -2.34
N THR A 122 -8.98 -17.86 -1.81
CA THR A 122 -9.03 -16.57 -2.54
C THR A 122 -7.66 -15.98 -2.85
N LYS A 123 -6.58 -16.54 -2.28
CA LYS A 123 -5.21 -16.05 -2.52
C LYS A 123 -4.15 -17.09 -2.15
N VAL A 124 -2.95 -16.91 -2.70
CA VAL A 124 -1.74 -17.61 -2.30
C VAL A 124 -0.80 -16.61 -1.64
N MET A 125 -0.36 -16.89 -0.41
CA MET A 125 0.62 -16.06 0.30
C MET A 125 2.03 -16.57 0.03
N VAL A 126 2.90 -15.64 -0.37
CA VAL A 126 4.25 -15.90 -0.89
C VAL A 126 5.24 -14.99 -0.17
N GLN A 127 6.41 -15.51 0.16
CA GLN A 127 7.51 -14.75 0.74
C GLN A 127 8.67 -14.75 -0.25
N GLU A 128 8.96 -13.60 -0.83
CA GLU A 128 10.05 -13.40 -1.79
C GLU A 128 11.32 -12.94 -1.08
N ILE A 129 12.47 -13.26 -1.67
CA ILE A 129 13.77 -12.76 -1.25
C ILE A 129 14.24 -11.76 -2.32
N VAL A 130 14.31 -10.49 -1.94
CA VAL A 130 14.70 -9.39 -2.84
C VAL A 130 15.97 -8.71 -2.36
N GLU A 131 16.79 -8.21 -3.28
CA GLU A 131 17.97 -7.41 -2.93
C GLU A 131 17.55 -6.09 -2.30
N ASN A 132 18.23 -5.69 -1.22
CA ASN A 132 17.93 -4.47 -0.48
C ASN A 132 18.65 -3.22 -1.04
N GLY A 133 19.41 -3.36 -2.12
CA GLY A 133 20.18 -2.27 -2.77
C GLY A 133 21.53 -1.94 -2.12
N PHE A 134 21.83 -2.48 -0.93
CA PHE A 134 23.10 -2.28 -0.21
C PHE A 134 23.97 -3.55 -0.18
N GLY A 135 23.72 -4.48 -1.11
CA GLY A 135 24.44 -5.76 -1.19
C GLY A 135 23.96 -6.84 -0.23
N GLY A 136 22.78 -6.67 0.39
CA GLY A 136 22.10 -7.70 1.17
C GLY A 136 20.74 -8.08 0.58
N PHE A 137 20.08 -9.06 1.20
CA PHE A 137 18.72 -9.44 0.85
C PHE A 137 17.74 -9.07 1.96
N LYS A 138 16.47 -8.95 1.59
CA LYS A 138 15.35 -8.72 2.48
C LYS A 138 14.18 -9.60 2.04
N GLU A 139 13.45 -10.11 3.02
CA GLU A 139 12.21 -10.81 2.76
C GLU A 139 11.06 -9.83 2.50
N ARG A 140 10.25 -10.14 1.48
CA ARG A 140 9.06 -9.37 1.13
C ARG A 140 7.86 -10.31 1.05
N GLU A 141 6.87 -10.05 1.90
CA GLU A 141 5.59 -10.74 1.83
C GLU A 141 4.78 -10.21 0.65
N ASN A 142 4.24 -11.12 -0.15
CA ASN A 142 3.39 -10.84 -1.29
C ASN A 142 2.25 -11.86 -1.37
N ALA A 143 1.22 -11.54 -2.15
CA ALA A 143 0.11 -12.46 -2.36
C ALA A 143 -0.37 -12.44 -3.82
N ILE A 144 -0.66 -13.62 -4.36
CA ILE A 144 -1.33 -13.76 -5.64
C ILE A 144 -2.81 -13.98 -5.35
N ALA A 145 -3.64 -12.98 -5.64
CA ALA A 145 -5.09 -13.10 -5.48
C ALA A 145 -5.71 -13.97 -6.59
N LEU A 146 -6.82 -14.63 -6.26
CA LEU A 146 -7.66 -15.33 -7.21
C LEU A 146 -8.10 -14.34 -8.29
N SER A 147 -7.75 -14.64 -9.53
CA SER A 147 -8.13 -13.83 -10.69
C SER A 147 -9.59 -14.09 -11.00
N ASP A 148 -10.40 -13.05 -10.93
CA ASP A 148 -11.81 -13.13 -11.30
C ASP A 148 -11.89 -13.37 -12.81
N LEU A 149 -12.70 -14.32 -13.26
CA LEU A 149 -12.79 -14.76 -14.67
C LEU A 149 -13.38 -13.69 -15.63
N LYS A 150 -13.50 -12.43 -15.20
CA LYS A 150 -14.08 -11.33 -15.98
C LYS A 150 -13.07 -10.48 -16.76
N ASP A 151 -11.76 -10.64 -16.51
CA ASP A 151 -10.74 -9.79 -17.13
C ASP A 151 -10.23 -10.25 -18.52
N VAL A 152 -10.92 -11.19 -19.20
CA VAL A 152 -10.53 -11.70 -20.53
C VAL A 152 -11.34 -11.05 -21.68
N LYS A 153 -11.87 -9.84 -21.49
CA LYS A 153 -12.45 -9.07 -22.61
C LYS A 153 -11.80 -7.69 -22.73
N LYS A 154 -10.81 -7.61 -23.61
CA LYS A 154 -10.55 -6.40 -24.39
C LYS A 154 -9.92 -6.75 -25.72
#